data_AF-A0A7S4HX50-F1
#
_entry.id   AF-A0A7S4HX50-F1
#
_cell.length_a   1.000
_cell.length_b   1.000
_cell.length_c   1.000
_cell.angle_alpha   90.00
_cell.angle_beta   90.00
_cell.angle_gamma   90.00
#
_symmetry.space_group_name_H-M   'P 1'
#
loop_
_entity.id
_entity.type
_entity.pdbx_description
1 polymer ?
#
loop_
_entity_poly.entity_id
_entity_poly.type
_entity_poly.pdbx_seq_one_letter_code
_entity_poly.pdbx_strand_id
1 'polypeptide(L)'
;FSQANRKAGLFILHIPRDPFLQHSSMFLLVPWFILLMRTIALTCKRFPAREIVLLPTLLQTQKQNRKPQNVPCGSCNNNQPLVRSNWYSSECKHLIQCNECSDYQIEKLYRCDACCEEVFGSSPPLCSKNCQRAYKAEGTLCQLCNRNIRKGCVDCKKTVTFKQTREILRNIVIVLVHNPNFLSDGKRPCSHYSLCKICTVNICKARKKSAICASCREQHENDKDSKDKQPTKMSYDHNKQSQLANSLKNCLSYSYDVPTEAIIKAQETEFQHLRKRNVIPGLLGEKSLVELNPLCL
;
A
#
# COMPACT_ATOMS: atom_id res chain seq x y z
N PHE A 1 41.38 54.88 -8.69
CA PHE A 1 42.49 54.67 -9.63
C PHE A 1 42.68 53.16 -9.81
N SER A 2 42.70 52.69 -11.07
CA SER A 2 42.94 51.30 -11.54
C SER A 2 41.87 50.24 -11.18
N GLN A 3 40.87 49.99 -12.04
CA GLN A 3 40.86 49.02 -13.15
C GLN A 3 41.20 47.56 -12.76
N ALA A 4 40.20 46.67 -12.87
CA ALA A 4 40.35 45.34 -13.46
C ALA A 4 38.97 44.78 -13.87
N ASN A 5 38.65 44.98 -15.15
CA ASN A 5 37.58 44.31 -15.88
C ASN A 5 37.95 42.84 -16.12
N ARG A 6 37.03 41.89 -15.92
CA ARG A 6 37.04 40.61 -16.65
C ARG A 6 35.63 40.32 -17.19
N LYS A 7 35.53 40.50 -18.51
CA LYS A 7 34.43 40.09 -19.38
C LYS A 7 34.38 38.56 -19.43
N ALA A 8 33.22 37.97 -19.17
CA ALA A 8 32.93 36.59 -19.54
C ALA A 8 32.39 36.59 -20.99
N GLY A 9 33.16 36.00 -21.90
CA GLY A 9 32.80 35.82 -23.30
C GLY A 9 31.76 34.72 -23.45
N LEU A 10 30.65 35.07 -24.10
CA LEU A 10 29.59 34.18 -24.56
C LEU A 10 30.07 33.51 -25.85
N PHE A 11 30.34 32.21 -25.83
CA PHE A 11 30.57 31.42 -27.03
C PHE A 11 29.23 30.94 -27.59
N ILE A 12 28.82 31.49 -28.72
CA ILE A 12 27.70 31.00 -29.54
C ILE A 12 28.33 30.11 -30.62
N LEU A 13 28.13 28.80 -30.52
CA LEU A 13 28.46 27.85 -31.58
C LEU A 13 27.33 27.83 -32.61
N HIS A 14 27.62 28.36 -33.80
CA HIS A 14 26.81 28.17 -35.00
C HIS A 14 26.96 26.72 -35.48
N ILE A 15 25.84 25.98 -35.54
CA ILE A 15 25.75 24.68 -36.20
C ILE A 15 25.06 24.93 -37.55
N PRO A 16 25.67 24.55 -38.70
CA PRO A 16 25.00 24.65 -39.98
C PRO A 16 23.87 23.60 -40.09
N ARG A 17 22.73 24.05 -40.61
CA ARG A 17 21.62 23.19 -41.03
C ARG A 17 21.89 22.73 -42.46
N ASP A 18 22.00 21.42 -42.66
CA ASP A 18 21.72 20.81 -43.96
C ASP A 18 20.44 19.96 -43.87
N PRO A 19 19.58 20.02 -44.91
CA PRO A 19 18.38 19.19 -45.02
C PRO A 19 18.68 17.87 -45.75
N PHE A 20 17.72 16.95 -45.70
CA PHE A 20 17.70 15.65 -46.40
C PHE A 20 18.52 14.50 -45.80
N LEU A 21 17.83 13.59 -45.09
CA LEU A 21 17.61 12.23 -45.61
C LEU A 21 16.53 11.48 -44.82
N GLN A 22 15.67 10.82 -45.59
CA GLN A 22 14.53 10.00 -45.22
C GLN A 22 14.94 8.69 -44.52
N HIS A 23 13.97 8.14 -43.80
CA HIS A 23 13.90 6.76 -43.29
C HIS A 23 14.96 6.36 -42.26
N SER A 24 14.64 6.57 -40.99
CA SER A 24 15.17 5.77 -39.89
C SER A 24 14.01 5.36 -39.00
N SER A 25 13.76 4.06 -38.94
CA SER A 25 12.90 3.42 -37.97
C SER A 25 13.26 3.90 -36.57
N MET A 26 12.40 4.72 -35.97
CA MET A 26 12.43 4.96 -34.54
C MET A 26 12.07 3.64 -33.84
N PHE A 27 13.06 2.78 -33.67
CA PHE A 27 13.08 1.90 -32.51
C PHE A 27 13.13 2.84 -31.31
N LEU A 28 11.96 3.11 -30.74
CA LEU A 28 11.83 3.61 -29.39
C LEU A 28 12.59 2.61 -28.52
N LEU A 29 13.86 2.91 -28.24
CA LEU A 29 14.61 2.33 -27.14
C LEU A 29 13.88 2.75 -25.87
N VAL A 30 12.79 2.06 -25.56
CA VAL A 30 12.20 2.08 -24.23
C VAL A 30 13.35 1.63 -23.33
N PRO A 31 13.85 2.49 -22.43
CA PRO A 31 14.93 2.11 -21.56
C PRO A 31 14.43 0.89 -20.79
N TRP A 32 15.06 -0.27 -21.02
CA TRP A 32 14.90 -1.42 -20.16
C TRP A 32 15.43 -1.01 -18.80
N PHE A 33 14.57 -0.43 -17.96
CA PHE A 33 14.85 -0.14 -16.57
C PHE A 33 15.01 -1.48 -15.86
N ILE A 34 16.24 -1.99 -15.85
CA ILE A 34 16.66 -3.08 -14.99
C ILE A 34 16.61 -2.51 -13.58
N LEU A 35 15.45 -2.65 -12.93
CA LEU A 35 15.29 -2.45 -11.50
C LEU A 35 16.13 -3.54 -10.81
N LEU A 36 17.41 -3.24 -10.62
CA LEU A 36 18.34 -4.09 -9.89
C LEU A 36 17.75 -4.36 -8.52
N MET A 37 17.56 -5.64 -8.22
CA MET A 37 16.99 -6.13 -6.97
C MET A 37 17.81 -5.60 -5.79
N ARG A 38 17.25 -4.64 -5.06
CA ARG A 38 17.86 -4.09 -3.85
C ARG A 38 17.12 -4.62 -2.63
N THR A 39 17.67 -5.67 -2.03
CA THR A 39 17.38 -5.99 -0.63
C THR A 39 18.12 -4.98 0.23
N ILE A 40 17.39 -4.18 1.00
CA ILE A 40 18.00 -3.21 1.90
C ILE A 40 17.77 -3.71 3.33
N ALA A 41 18.81 -4.31 3.89
CA ALA A 41 18.85 -4.62 5.32
C ALA A 41 18.99 -3.30 6.08
N LEU A 42 17.97 -2.95 6.87
CA LEU A 42 18.02 -1.76 7.71
C LEU A 42 18.18 -2.17 9.16
N THR A 43 19.41 -2.14 9.63
CA THR A 43 19.72 -2.37 11.03
C THR A 43 19.42 -1.10 11.83
N CYS A 44 18.24 -1.03 12.45
CA CYS A 44 18.01 -0.03 13.50
C CYS A 44 18.67 -0.55 14.78
N LYS A 45 19.53 0.24 15.47
CA LYS A 45 20.11 -0.18 16.77
C LYS A 45 19.06 -0.66 17.77
N ARG A 46 17.84 -0.10 17.70
CA ARG A 46 16.70 -0.49 18.56
C ARG A 46 15.90 -1.69 18.04
N PHE A 47 16.02 -2.01 16.76
CA PHE A 47 15.31 -3.10 16.09
C PHE A 47 16.21 -3.71 15.01
N PRO A 48 17.22 -4.52 15.40
CA PRO A 48 18.14 -5.12 14.43
C PRO A 48 17.45 -6.12 13.49
N ALA A 49 16.24 -6.55 13.85
CA ALA A 49 15.47 -7.62 13.21
C ALA A 49 14.52 -7.16 12.08
N ARG A 50 14.84 -6.08 11.35
CA ARG A 50 13.96 -5.58 10.28
C ARG A 50 14.66 -5.63 8.93
N GLU A 51 14.00 -6.25 7.97
CA GLU A 51 14.46 -6.31 6.59
C GLU A 51 13.42 -5.69 5.67
N ILE A 52 13.87 -4.79 4.79
CA ILE A 52 13.01 -4.25 3.73
C ILE A 52 13.38 -4.94 2.44
N VAL A 53 12.40 -5.63 1.88
CA VAL A 53 12.50 -6.31 0.59
C VAL A 53 11.67 -5.52 -0.40
N LEU A 54 12.32 -5.09 -1.49
CA LEU A 54 11.63 -4.56 -2.67
C LEU A 54 11.45 -5.69 -3.67
N LEU A 55 10.21 -6.11 -3.89
CA LEU A 55 9.88 -7.06 -4.94
C LEU A 55 9.86 -6.34 -6.30
N PRO A 56 10.44 -6.92 -7.36
CA PRO A 56 10.38 -6.41 -8.72
C PRO A 56 9.02 -6.80 -9.31
N THR A 57 7.93 -6.30 -8.76
CA THR A 57 6.60 -6.80 -9.14
C THR A 57 6.02 -6.07 -10.36
N LEU A 58 6.48 -4.85 -10.66
CA LEU A 58 5.67 -3.92 -11.47
C LEU A 58 5.94 -3.82 -12.96
N LEU A 59 7.05 -4.33 -13.51
CA LEU A 59 7.32 -4.17 -14.95
C LEU A 59 7.32 -5.47 -15.74
N GLN A 60 7.06 -6.61 -15.10
CA GLN A 60 6.96 -7.89 -15.79
C GLN A 60 5.55 -8.45 -15.62
N THR A 61 4.64 -7.95 -16.46
CA THR A 61 3.33 -8.51 -16.79
C THR A 61 3.41 -9.89 -17.46
N GLN A 62 4.60 -10.43 -17.70
CA GLN A 62 4.75 -11.75 -18.29
C GLN A 62 4.94 -12.83 -17.23
N LYS A 63 4.11 -13.88 -17.37
CA LYS A 63 4.10 -15.20 -16.69
C LYS A 63 5.43 -15.97 -16.70
N GLN A 64 6.58 -15.32 -16.87
CA GLN A 64 7.86 -15.99 -16.91
C GLN A 64 8.30 -16.35 -15.50
N ASN A 65 8.40 -17.66 -15.25
CA ASN A 65 9.06 -18.35 -14.12
C ASN A 65 9.80 -17.42 -13.16
N ARG A 66 9.09 -16.83 -12.20
CA ARG A 66 9.72 -16.03 -11.14
C ARG A 66 10.49 -17.01 -10.26
N LYS A 67 11.83 -16.98 -10.35
CA LYS A 67 12.67 -17.65 -9.35
C LYS A 67 12.21 -17.17 -7.96
N PRO A 68 12.00 -18.09 -7.00
CA PRO A 68 11.61 -17.72 -5.66
C PRO A 68 12.64 -16.75 -5.10
N GLN A 69 12.17 -15.67 -4.49
CA GLN A 69 13.06 -14.69 -3.90
C GLN A 69 13.61 -15.23 -2.60
N ASN A 70 14.93 -15.25 -2.48
CA ASN A 70 15.58 -15.69 -1.27
C ASN A 70 15.92 -14.50 -0.38
N VAL A 71 15.56 -14.60 0.90
CA VAL A 71 15.89 -13.62 1.94
C VAL A 71 16.85 -14.24 2.96
N PRO A 72 17.88 -13.51 3.41
CA PRO A 72 18.77 -14.02 4.45
C PRO A 72 17.99 -14.18 5.76
N CYS A 73 18.10 -15.35 6.38
CA CYS A 73 17.48 -15.60 7.68
C CYS A 73 18.56 -15.71 8.77
N GLY A 74 18.64 -14.71 9.66
CA GLY A 74 19.59 -14.71 10.77
C GLY A 74 19.38 -15.82 11.81
N SER A 75 18.20 -16.43 11.86
CA SER A 75 17.92 -17.57 12.77
C SER A 75 18.45 -18.90 12.22
N CYS A 76 18.41 -19.08 10.90
CA CYS A 76 18.88 -20.30 10.23
C CYS A 76 20.30 -20.14 9.64
N ASN A 77 20.84 -18.93 9.58
CA ASN A 77 22.07 -18.57 8.87
C ASN A 77 22.09 -19.01 7.39
N ASN A 78 20.92 -19.03 6.74
CA ASN A 78 20.79 -19.43 5.34
C ASN A 78 19.80 -18.51 4.59
N ASN A 79 19.88 -18.57 3.27
CA ASN A 79 18.96 -17.87 2.38
C ASN A 79 17.68 -18.69 2.22
N GLN A 80 16.55 -18.11 2.63
CA GLN A 80 15.25 -18.76 2.69
C GLN A 80 14.33 -18.22 1.60
N PRO A 81 13.65 -19.06 0.81
CA PRO A 81 12.71 -18.56 -0.17
C PRO A 81 11.51 -17.91 0.53
N LEU A 82 11.00 -16.84 -0.08
CA LEU A 82 9.78 -16.17 0.33
C LEU A 82 8.56 -16.92 -0.21
N VAL A 83 7.72 -17.37 0.71
CA VAL A 83 6.45 -18.02 0.42
C VAL A 83 5.32 -17.03 0.69
N ARG A 84 4.38 -16.93 -0.26
CA ARG A 84 3.16 -16.14 -0.13
C ARG A 84 1.96 -17.08 0.00
N SER A 85 1.45 -17.23 1.22
CA SER A 85 0.13 -17.81 1.45
C SER A 85 -0.90 -16.68 1.51
N ASN A 86 -1.21 -16.20 2.71
CA ASN A 86 -2.00 -14.98 2.95
C ASN A 86 -1.10 -13.75 3.15
N TRP A 87 0.10 -13.98 3.69
CA TRP A 87 1.12 -12.97 3.95
C TRP A 87 2.47 -13.51 3.49
N TYR A 88 3.43 -12.62 3.26
CA TYR A 88 4.80 -13.06 2.96
C TYR A 88 5.49 -13.57 4.23
N SER A 89 6.16 -14.71 4.09
CA SER A 89 6.99 -15.30 5.14
C SER A 89 8.16 -16.06 4.52
N SER A 90 9.27 -16.19 5.24
CA SER A 90 10.32 -17.15 4.87
C SER A 90 9.79 -18.58 4.98
N GLU A 91 10.31 -19.51 4.18
CA GLU A 91 9.97 -20.94 4.27
C GLU A 91 10.16 -21.52 5.69
N CYS A 92 11.26 -21.21 6.38
CA CYS A 92 11.48 -21.56 7.79
C CYS A 92 10.56 -20.84 8.81
N LYS A 93 9.70 -19.91 8.38
CA LYS A 93 8.76 -19.12 9.21
C LYS A 93 9.39 -18.22 10.29
N HIS A 94 10.72 -18.09 10.35
CA HIS A 94 11.41 -17.17 11.26
C HIS A 94 11.23 -15.70 10.89
N LEU A 95 10.91 -15.40 9.63
CA LEU A 95 10.59 -14.06 9.14
C LEU A 95 9.15 -14.01 8.66
N ILE A 96 8.41 -13.01 9.13
CA ILE A 96 7.02 -12.74 8.77
C ILE A 96 6.81 -11.28 8.38
N GLN A 97 5.86 -11.02 7.50
CA GLN A 97 5.50 -9.67 7.10
C GLN A 97 4.82 -8.88 8.24
N CYS A 98 5.24 -7.62 8.43
CA CYS A 98 4.57 -6.65 9.29
C CYS A 98 3.93 -5.52 8.46
N ASN A 99 2.61 -5.59 8.26
CA ASN A 99 1.87 -4.64 7.42
C ASN A 99 1.99 -3.19 7.87
N GLU A 100 1.98 -2.93 9.17
CA GLU A 100 2.10 -1.57 9.70
C GLU A 100 3.50 -1.00 9.44
N CYS A 101 4.53 -1.85 9.43
CA CYS A 101 5.87 -1.45 8.99
C CYS A 101 5.92 -1.24 7.48
N SER A 102 5.32 -2.13 6.68
CA SER A 102 5.21 -1.95 5.23
C SER A 102 4.52 -0.64 4.88
N ASP A 103 3.33 -0.38 5.43
CA ASP A 103 2.56 0.85 5.20
C ASP A 103 3.37 2.11 5.59
N TYR A 104 4.10 2.05 6.71
CA TYR A 104 4.98 3.15 7.12
C TYR A 104 6.09 3.41 6.09
N GLN A 105 6.67 2.36 5.51
CA GLN A 105 7.70 2.50 4.47
C GLN A 105 7.11 2.98 3.15
N ILE A 106 5.93 2.49 2.79
CA ILE A 106 5.18 2.96 1.61
C ILE A 106 4.90 4.46 1.73
N GLU A 107 4.47 4.95 2.90
CA GLU A 107 4.27 6.38 3.14
C GLU A 107 5.56 7.18 3.01
N LYS A 108 6.70 6.65 3.47
CA LYS A 108 8.01 7.29 3.28
C LYS A 108 8.43 7.35 1.82
N LEU A 109 8.24 6.27 1.08
CA LEU A 109 8.56 6.19 -0.35
C LEU A 109 7.71 7.15 -1.16
N TYR A 110 6.41 7.22 -0.87
CA TYR A 110 5.49 8.18 -1.50
C TYR A 110 5.90 9.65 -1.31
N ARG A 111 6.67 9.94 -0.25
CA ARG A 111 7.20 11.29 0.04
C ARG A 111 8.55 11.56 -0.63
N CYS A 112 9.16 10.57 -1.28
CA CYS A 112 10.46 10.69 -1.92
C CYS A 112 10.29 10.87 -3.43
N ASP A 113 10.41 12.10 -3.92
CA ASP A 113 10.24 12.40 -5.35
C ASP A 113 11.10 11.51 -6.24
N ALA A 114 12.39 11.37 -5.93
CA ALA A 114 13.30 10.58 -6.72
C ALA A 114 12.90 9.10 -6.84
N CYS A 115 12.42 8.49 -5.75
CA CYS A 115 11.99 7.09 -5.79
C CYS A 115 10.62 6.95 -6.44
N CYS A 116 9.74 7.95 -6.31
CA CYS A 116 8.47 7.95 -7.02
C CYS A 116 8.67 8.14 -8.52
N GLU A 117 9.55 9.04 -8.95
CA GLU A 117 9.90 9.22 -10.37
C GLU A 117 10.54 7.96 -10.95
N GLU A 118 11.42 7.29 -10.18
CA GLU A 118 12.03 6.03 -10.61
C GLU A 118 11.00 4.89 -10.76
N VAL A 119 10.03 4.79 -9.85
CA VAL A 119 9.05 3.69 -9.85
C VAL A 119 7.82 3.96 -10.71
N PHE A 120 7.34 5.21 -10.75
CA PHE A 120 6.09 5.63 -11.39
C PHE A 120 6.29 6.56 -12.59
N GLY A 121 7.52 7.00 -12.88
CA GLY A 121 7.81 7.99 -13.92
C GLY A 121 7.49 9.43 -13.53
N SER A 122 6.83 9.67 -12.39
CA SER A 122 6.46 11.01 -11.93
C SER A 122 6.33 11.08 -10.40
N SER A 123 6.54 12.28 -9.84
CA SER A 123 6.22 12.54 -8.44
C SER A 123 4.70 12.74 -8.24
N PRO A 124 4.09 12.19 -7.18
CA PRO A 124 2.66 12.32 -6.97
C PRO A 124 2.27 13.79 -6.73
N PRO A 125 1.18 14.28 -7.35
CA PRO A 125 0.75 15.67 -7.25
C PRO A 125 0.43 16.08 -5.80
N LEU A 126 0.44 17.39 -5.56
CA LEU A 126 0.03 17.98 -4.29
C LEU A 126 -1.50 17.90 -4.15
N CYS A 127 -2.01 17.65 -2.95
CA CYS A 127 -3.47 17.56 -2.72
C CYS A 127 -4.17 18.93 -2.69
N SER A 128 -3.43 20.02 -2.48
CA SER A 128 -3.94 21.39 -2.43
C SER A 128 -2.78 22.40 -2.51
N LYS A 129 -3.10 23.69 -2.65
CA LYS A 129 -2.10 24.79 -2.61
C LYS A 129 -1.34 24.84 -1.27
N ASN A 130 -2.00 24.46 -0.18
CA ASN A 130 -1.43 24.45 1.17
C ASN A 130 -0.87 23.07 1.57
N CYS A 131 -0.57 22.22 0.60
CA CYS A 131 -0.11 20.87 0.87
C CYS A 131 1.26 20.88 1.56
N GLN A 132 1.35 20.22 2.72
CA GLN A 132 2.62 20.13 3.47
C GLN A 132 3.74 19.44 2.67
N ARG A 133 3.41 18.60 1.66
CA ARG A 133 4.40 17.99 0.76
C ARG A 133 5.06 19.00 -0.19
N ALA A 134 4.64 20.26 -0.25
CA ALA A 134 5.37 21.30 -0.95
C ALA A 134 6.73 21.58 -0.27
N TYR A 135 6.86 21.25 1.01
CA TYR A 135 8.06 21.51 1.82
C TYR A 135 8.89 20.24 2.03
N LYS A 136 10.21 20.39 2.00
CA LYS A 136 11.16 19.32 2.35
C LYS A 136 11.10 19.05 3.86
N ALA A 137 11.23 17.78 4.25
CA ALA A 137 11.41 17.41 5.65
C ALA A 137 12.90 17.51 6.00
N GLU A 138 13.24 18.37 6.95
CA GLU A 138 14.61 18.51 7.43
C GLU A 138 15.04 17.24 8.19
N GLY A 139 16.28 16.80 7.95
CA GLY A 139 16.91 15.67 8.66
C GLY A 139 16.30 14.29 8.39
N THR A 140 15.32 14.17 7.49
CA THR A 140 14.70 12.88 7.17
C THR A 140 15.08 12.42 5.76
N LEU A 141 15.85 11.32 5.69
CA LEU A 141 16.32 10.73 4.44
C LEU A 141 15.47 9.53 4.02
N CYS A 142 15.35 9.34 2.70
CA CYS A 142 14.78 8.16 2.09
C CYS A 142 15.70 6.97 2.31
N GLN A 143 15.15 5.82 2.67
CA GLN A 143 15.95 4.64 2.98
C GLN A 143 16.48 3.91 1.73
N LEU A 144 15.93 4.22 0.55
CA LEU A 144 16.39 3.61 -0.71
C LEU A 144 17.46 4.43 -1.42
N CYS A 145 17.26 5.75 -1.49
CA CYS A 145 18.12 6.64 -2.27
C CYS A 145 18.91 7.64 -1.41
N ASN A 146 18.75 7.63 -0.09
CA ASN A 146 19.39 8.56 0.86
C ASN A 146 19.16 10.05 0.59
N ARG A 147 18.16 10.41 -0.22
CA ARG A 147 17.78 11.82 -0.47
C ARG A 147 16.75 12.31 0.55
N ASN A 148 16.68 13.63 0.76
CA ASN A 148 15.67 14.24 1.62
C ASN A 148 14.25 13.95 1.11
N ILE A 149 13.38 13.48 2.00
CA ILE A 149 11.97 13.27 1.67
C ILE A 149 11.12 14.51 2.00
N ARG A 150 9.96 14.64 1.37
CA ARG A 150 8.98 15.71 1.67
C ARG A 150 8.35 15.50 3.05
N LYS A 151 7.73 16.56 3.62
CA LYS A 151 6.91 16.42 4.84
C LYS A 151 5.67 15.55 4.56
N GLY A 152 5.17 14.88 5.60
CA GLY A 152 3.90 14.17 5.51
C GLY A 152 2.73 15.17 5.43
N CYS A 153 1.64 14.79 4.77
CA CYS A 153 0.41 15.59 4.71
C CYS A 153 -0.79 14.66 4.96
N VAL A 154 -1.70 15.04 5.84
CA VAL A 154 -2.86 14.23 6.23
C VAL A 154 -3.87 14.12 5.07
N ASP A 155 -4.11 15.22 4.35
CA ASP A 155 -5.09 15.24 3.26
C ASP A 155 -4.63 14.48 2.02
N CYS A 156 -3.31 14.43 1.77
CA CYS A 156 -2.75 13.56 0.73
C CYS A 156 -3.16 12.11 0.90
N LYS A 157 -3.39 11.62 2.14
CA LYS A 157 -3.78 10.22 2.37
C LYS A 157 -5.20 9.90 1.89
N LYS A 158 -6.03 10.92 1.67
CA LYS A 158 -7.42 10.78 1.24
C LYS A 158 -7.54 10.76 -0.29
N THR A 159 -6.53 11.23 -1.02
CA THR A 159 -6.58 11.35 -2.49
C THR A 159 -6.61 9.98 -3.15
N VAL A 160 -7.27 9.90 -4.32
CA VAL A 160 -7.34 8.68 -5.12
C VAL A 160 -5.94 8.25 -5.55
N THR A 161 -5.10 9.20 -5.97
CA THR A 161 -3.72 8.94 -6.36
C THR A 161 -2.93 8.26 -5.25
N PHE A 162 -3.03 8.74 -4.00
CA PHE A 162 -2.34 8.08 -2.89
C PHE A 162 -2.84 6.65 -2.66
N LYS A 163 -4.16 6.42 -2.72
CA LYS A 163 -4.73 5.07 -2.53
C LYS A 163 -4.23 4.10 -3.62
N GLN A 164 -4.23 4.53 -4.88
CA GLN A 164 -3.71 3.75 -6.01
C GLN A 164 -2.21 3.47 -5.87
N THR A 165 -1.41 4.51 -5.61
CA THR A 165 0.04 4.35 -5.42
C THR A 165 0.35 3.44 -4.22
N ARG A 166 -0.39 3.56 -3.12
CA ARG A 166 -0.23 2.70 -1.95
C ARG A 166 -0.54 1.25 -2.29
N GLU A 167 -1.60 0.98 -3.04
CA GLU A 167 -1.97 -0.39 -3.42
C GLU A 167 -0.91 -1.02 -4.33
N ILE A 168 -0.41 -0.24 -5.28
CA ILE A 168 0.71 -0.64 -6.12
C ILE A 168 1.97 -0.94 -5.26
N LEU A 169 2.34 -0.03 -4.36
CA LEU A 169 3.51 -0.20 -3.51
C LEU A 169 3.36 -1.35 -2.51
N ARG A 170 2.15 -1.71 -2.07
CA ARG A 170 1.92 -2.89 -1.19
C ARG A 170 2.34 -4.20 -1.85
N ASN A 171 2.30 -4.26 -3.19
CA ASN A 171 2.74 -5.42 -3.95
C ASN A 171 4.26 -5.45 -4.21
N ILE A 172 4.97 -4.36 -3.88
CA ILE A 172 6.41 -4.21 -4.06
C ILE A 172 7.13 -4.22 -2.71
N VAL A 173 6.64 -3.42 -1.77
CA VAL A 173 7.34 -3.06 -0.54
C VAL A 173 6.87 -3.98 0.56
N ILE A 174 7.74 -4.89 0.97
CA ILE A 174 7.49 -5.81 2.06
C ILE A 174 8.51 -5.54 3.15
N VAL A 175 8.02 -5.40 4.38
CA VAL A 175 8.88 -5.37 5.55
C VAL A 175 8.70 -6.67 6.31
N LEU A 176 9.79 -7.43 6.37
CA LEU A 176 9.89 -8.64 7.14
C LEU A 176 10.45 -8.33 8.52
N VAL A 177 9.90 -9.00 9.51
CA VAL A 177 10.33 -8.92 10.91
C VAL A 177 10.45 -10.34 11.45
N HIS A 178 11.24 -10.53 12.51
CA HIS A 178 11.27 -11.83 13.17
C HIS A 178 9.90 -12.24 13.69
N ASN A 179 9.58 -13.52 13.53
CA ASN A 179 8.38 -14.11 14.06
C ASN A 179 8.47 -14.14 15.60
N PRO A 180 7.49 -13.57 16.33
CA PRO A 180 7.53 -13.49 17.78
C PRO A 180 7.66 -14.84 18.48
N ASN A 181 7.21 -15.93 17.86
CA ASN A 181 7.28 -17.28 18.42
C ASN A 181 8.71 -17.82 18.55
N PHE A 182 9.67 -17.20 17.86
CA PHE A 182 11.08 -17.63 17.82
C PHE A 182 12.02 -16.61 18.46
N LEU A 183 11.48 -15.61 19.16
CA LEU A 183 12.27 -14.61 19.87
C LEU A 183 12.49 -15.04 21.32
N SER A 184 13.69 -14.77 21.83
CA SER A 184 13.98 -14.87 23.26
C SER A 184 13.13 -13.88 24.06
N ASP A 185 12.81 -14.23 25.30
CA ASP A 185 12.01 -13.41 26.21
C ASP A 185 12.43 -11.93 26.22
N GLY A 186 11.42 -11.06 26.21
CA GLY A 186 11.61 -9.60 26.28
C GLY A 186 11.99 -8.90 24.98
N LYS A 187 12.39 -9.61 23.91
CA LYS A 187 12.72 -8.98 22.62
C LYS A 187 11.50 -8.89 21.72
N ARG A 188 11.14 -7.67 21.32
CA ARG A 188 10.09 -7.43 20.32
C ARG A 188 10.68 -7.32 18.90
N PRO A 189 10.02 -7.86 17.88
CA PRO A 189 10.51 -7.81 16.51
C PRO A 189 10.45 -6.39 15.91
N CYS A 190 9.40 -5.65 16.23
CA CYS A 190 9.26 -4.26 15.81
C CYS A 190 8.41 -3.45 16.79
N SER A 191 8.22 -2.16 16.51
CA SER A 191 7.44 -1.23 17.35
C SER A 191 5.93 -1.51 17.35
N HIS A 192 5.45 -2.36 16.44
CA HIS A 192 4.05 -2.79 16.35
C HIS A 192 3.75 -4.05 17.15
N TYR A 193 4.77 -4.63 17.77
CA TYR A 193 4.64 -5.74 18.70
C TYR A 193 4.99 -5.27 20.10
N SER A 194 4.21 -5.72 21.07
CA SER A 194 4.39 -5.41 22.49
C SER A 194 4.13 -6.65 23.31
N LEU A 195 4.79 -6.78 24.46
CA LEU A 195 4.49 -7.84 25.41
C LEU A 195 3.07 -7.67 25.95
N CYS A 196 2.41 -8.80 26.19
CA CYS A 196 1.11 -8.84 26.84
C CYS A 196 1.20 -8.22 28.23
N LYS A 197 0.31 -7.28 28.54
CA LYS A 197 0.26 -6.59 29.83
C LYS A 197 -0.04 -7.54 31.00
N ILE A 198 -0.75 -8.64 30.73
CA ILE A 198 -1.20 -9.59 31.76
C ILE A 198 -0.11 -10.64 32.03
N CYS A 199 0.14 -11.56 31.08
CA CYS A 199 1.15 -12.60 31.29
C CYS A 199 2.60 -12.15 31.15
N THR A 200 2.89 -11.00 30.51
CA THR A 200 4.26 -10.50 30.20
C THR A 200 5.16 -11.42 29.35
N VAL A 201 4.72 -12.65 29.07
CA VAL A 201 5.41 -13.64 28.24
C VAL A 201 5.05 -13.49 26.77
N ASN A 202 3.75 -13.50 26.45
CA ASN A 202 3.31 -13.52 25.06
C ASN A 202 3.53 -12.17 24.38
N ILE A 203 4.06 -12.19 23.15
CA ILE A 203 4.19 -11.00 22.30
C ILE A 203 2.94 -10.87 21.43
N CYS A 204 2.27 -9.73 21.52
CA CYS A 204 1.05 -9.45 20.77
C CYS A 204 1.29 -8.37 19.71
N LYS A 205 0.55 -8.48 18.61
CA LYS A 205 0.48 -7.44 17.59
C LYS A 205 -0.43 -6.30 18.08
N ALA A 206 0.15 -5.34 18.79
CA ALA A 206 -0.55 -4.14 19.24
C ALA A 206 0.44 -2.99 19.50
N ARG A 207 -0.01 -1.78 19.17
CA ARG A 207 0.70 -0.55 19.53
C ARG A 207 0.41 -0.22 20.99
N LYS A 208 1.43 0.18 21.76
CA LYS A 208 1.38 0.70 23.15
C LYS A 208 1.25 -0.36 24.27
N LYS A 209 1.23 0.14 25.51
CA LYS A 209 1.25 -0.60 26.80
C LYS A 209 -0.04 -1.38 27.13
N SER A 210 -1.01 -1.46 26.23
CA SER A 210 -2.33 -2.10 26.44
C SER A 210 -2.52 -3.36 25.62
N ALA A 211 -1.43 -3.96 25.13
CA ALA A 211 -1.48 -5.22 24.41
C ALA A 211 -1.91 -6.36 25.37
N ILE A 212 -2.93 -7.12 25.00
CA ILE A 212 -3.37 -8.32 25.75
C ILE A 212 -3.43 -9.47 24.74
N CYS A 213 -2.79 -10.60 25.05
CA CYS A 213 -2.81 -11.79 24.17
C CYS A 213 -4.20 -12.42 24.15
N ALA A 214 -4.48 -13.24 23.13
CA ALA A 214 -5.77 -13.92 22.99
C ALA A 214 -6.09 -14.76 24.25
N SER A 215 -5.12 -15.56 24.73
CA SER A 215 -5.28 -16.38 25.94
C SER A 215 -5.66 -15.55 27.18
N CYS A 216 -4.96 -14.45 27.47
CA CYS A 216 -5.32 -13.60 28.62
C CYS A 216 -6.62 -12.81 28.40
N ARG A 217 -7.03 -12.57 27.16
CA ARG A 217 -8.31 -11.93 26.85
C ARG A 217 -9.48 -12.88 27.14
N GLU A 218 -9.38 -14.12 26.68
CA GLU A 218 -10.39 -15.16 26.89
C GLU A 218 -10.57 -15.47 28.39
N GLN A 219 -9.47 -15.57 29.15
CA GLN A 219 -9.53 -15.72 30.62
C GLN A 219 -10.28 -14.56 31.29
N HIS A 220 -9.99 -13.33 30.88
CA HIS A 220 -10.59 -12.14 31.47
C HIS A 220 -12.06 -11.93 31.05
N GLU A 221 -12.50 -12.51 29.94
CA GLU A 221 -13.91 -12.51 29.53
C GLU A 221 -14.71 -13.52 30.38
N ASN A 222 -14.16 -14.72 30.60
CA ASN A 222 -14.78 -15.75 31.44
C ASN A 222 -14.93 -15.32 32.92
N ASP A 223 -13.97 -14.54 33.44
CA ASP A 223 -14.02 -14.03 34.82
C ASP A 223 -15.08 -12.93 35.04
N LYS A 224 -15.58 -12.30 33.97
CA LYS A 224 -16.62 -11.27 34.07
C LYS A 224 -18.03 -11.87 34.14
N ASP A 225 -18.26 -12.94 33.40
CA ASP A 225 -19.59 -13.58 33.33
C ASP A 225 -19.95 -14.35 34.61
N SER A 226 -18.98 -14.55 35.51
CA SER A 226 -19.17 -15.24 36.79
C SER A 226 -19.51 -14.33 37.96
N LYS A 227 -19.51 -12.99 37.80
CA LYS A 227 -19.70 -12.05 38.93
C LYS A 227 -20.95 -11.15 38.90
N ASP A 228 -21.79 -11.17 37.86
CA ASP A 228 -23.03 -10.38 37.84
C ASP A 228 -24.22 -11.13 37.20
N LYS A 229 -24.84 -12.02 37.98
CA LYS A 229 -26.27 -12.33 37.85
C LYS A 229 -27.06 -11.60 38.94
N GLN A 230 -26.91 -10.28 39.03
CA GLN A 230 -28.03 -9.47 39.52
C GLN A 230 -28.92 -9.10 38.33
N PRO A 231 -30.25 -9.25 38.43
CA PRO A 231 -31.17 -8.91 37.36
C PRO A 231 -31.10 -7.40 37.11
N THR A 232 -30.42 -6.99 36.05
CA THR A 232 -30.50 -5.62 35.55
C THR A 232 -31.91 -5.36 35.06
N LYS A 233 -32.67 -4.60 35.84
CA LYS A 233 -33.90 -3.91 35.41
C LYS A 233 -33.56 -3.21 34.08
N MET A 234 -34.23 -3.58 33.00
CA MET A 234 -34.13 -2.89 31.71
C MET A 234 -34.46 -1.41 31.91
N SER A 235 -33.45 -0.56 32.03
CA SER A 235 -33.61 0.88 31.99
C SER A 235 -33.75 1.27 30.53
N TYR A 236 -34.96 1.65 30.14
CA TYR A 236 -35.29 2.08 28.79
C TYR A 236 -34.71 3.49 28.59
N ASP A 237 -33.57 3.59 27.90
CA ASP A 237 -32.87 4.86 27.67
C ASP A 237 -33.55 5.64 26.53
N HIS A 238 -34.53 6.46 26.90
CA HIS A 238 -35.36 7.25 25.99
C HIS A 238 -34.55 8.21 25.11
N ASN A 239 -33.33 8.58 25.52
CA ASN A 239 -32.45 9.49 24.78
C ASN A 239 -31.75 8.81 23.59
N LYS A 240 -31.51 7.50 23.64
CA LYS A 240 -30.89 6.78 22.50
C LYS A 240 -31.85 6.61 21.33
N GLN A 241 -33.14 6.42 21.60
CA GLN A 241 -34.13 6.29 20.53
C GLN A 241 -34.43 7.62 19.84
N SER A 242 -34.43 8.75 20.56
CA SER A 242 -34.63 10.07 19.93
C SER A 242 -33.45 10.46 19.03
N GLN A 243 -32.21 10.08 19.40
CA GLN A 243 -31.03 10.30 18.57
C GLN A 243 -31.01 9.43 17.30
N LEU A 244 -31.46 8.17 17.39
CA LEU A 244 -31.63 7.30 16.23
C LEU A 244 -32.73 7.81 15.29
N ALA A 245 -33.88 8.22 15.82
CA ALA A 245 -34.98 8.76 15.03
C ALA A 245 -34.60 10.07 14.30
N ASN A 246 -33.82 10.94 14.95
CA ASN A 246 -33.33 12.17 14.32
C ASN A 246 -32.21 11.91 13.29
N SER A 247 -31.39 10.87 13.48
CA SER A 247 -30.38 10.48 12.49
C SER A 247 -31.00 9.89 11.22
N LEU A 248 -32.17 9.27 11.34
CA LEU A 248 -32.90 8.69 10.21
C LEU A 248 -33.76 9.70 9.42
N LYS A 249 -34.13 10.84 10.03
CA LYS A 249 -34.96 11.88 9.38
C LYS A 249 -34.31 12.58 8.19
N ASN A 250 -32.98 12.51 8.04
CA ASN A 250 -32.25 13.12 6.92
C ASN A 250 -31.74 12.11 5.88
N CYS A 251 -32.05 10.81 6.02
CA CYS A 251 -31.66 9.79 5.04
C CYS A 251 -32.75 9.62 3.96
N LEU A 252 -32.89 10.60 3.06
CA LEU A 252 -33.63 10.44 1.81
C LEU A 252 -32.73 9.75 0.78
N SER A 253 -32.73 8.42 0.82
CA SER A 253 -32.44 7.45 -0.26
C SER A 253 -31.72 6.23 0.32
N TYR A 254 -32.47 5.14 0.47
CA TYR A 254 -31.88 3.80 0.55
C TYR A 254 -31.59 3.36 -0.88
N SER A 255 -30.36 3.53 -1.36
CA SER A 255 -29.87 2.70 -2.45
C SER A 255 -29.46 1.37 -1.84
N TYR A 256 -30.16 0.30 -2.18
CA TYR A 256 -29.66 -1.04 -1.91
C TYR A 256 -28.36 -1.20 -2.70
N ASP A 257 -27.22 -1.31 -2.01
CA ASP A 257 -26.00 -1.83 -2.60
C ASP A 257 -26.23 -3.31 -2.91
N VAL A 258 -26.84 -3.58 -4.06
CA VAL A 258 -26.89 -4.91 -4.63
C VAL A 258 -25.47 -5.20 -5.13
N PRO A 259 -24.79 -6.25 -4.64
CA PRO A 259 -23.48 -6.63 -5.16
C PRO A 259 -23.59 -6.82 -6.67
N THR A 260 -22.62 -6.31 -7.44
CA THR A 260 -22.64 -6.44 -8.90
C THR A 260 -22.72 -7.92 -9.32
N GLU A 261 -22.22 -8.86 -8.50
CA GLU A 261 -22.38 -10.29 -8.75
C GLU A 261 -23.84 -10.79 -8.65
N ALA A 262 -24.70 -10.14 -7.86
CA ALA A 262 -26.11 -10.50 -7.74
C ALA A 262 -26.94 -10.00 -8.95
N ILE A 263 -26.54 -8.88 -9.56
CA ILE A 263 -27.16 -8.37 -10.80
C ILE A 263 -26.80 -9.27 -11.98
N ILE A 264 -25.53 -9.72 -12.06
CA ILE A 264 -25.07 -10.61 -13.14
C ILE A 264 -25.74 -11.99 -13.05
N LYS A 265 -25.87 -12.55 -11.84
CA LYS A 265 -26.57 -13.84 -11.65
C LYS A 265 -28.06 -13.79 -11.93
N ALA A 266 -28.73 -12.67 -11.63
CA ALA A 266 -30.15 -12.49 -11.95
C ALA A 266 -30.37 -12.41 -13.48
N GLN A 267 -29.50 -11.71 -14.20
CA GLN A 267 -29.56 -11.62 -15.67
C GLN A 267 -29.26 -12.96 -16.35
N GLU A 268 -28.33 -13.76 -15.83
CA GLU A 268 -28.04 -15.10 -16.38
C GLU A 268 -29.23 -16.06 -16.21
N THR A 269 -29.96 -16.00 -15.10
CA THR A 269 -31.18 -16.81 -14.91
C THR A 269 -32.34 -16.37 -15.80
N GLU A 270 -32.50 -15.07 -16.06
CA GLU A 270 -33.53 -14.55 -16.97
C GLU A 270 -33.20 -14.87 -18.44
N PHE A 271 -31.93 -14.77 -18.84
CA PHE A 271 -31.49 -15.12 -20.20
C PHE A 271 -31.61 -16.62 -20.51
N GLN A 272 -31.40 -17.49 -19.51
CA GLN A 272 -31.62 -18.94 -19.68
C GLN A 272 -33.11 -19.30 -19.80
N HIS A 273 -34.01 -18.54 -19.17
CA HIS A 273 -35.45 -18.70 -19.36
C HIS A 273 -35.94 -18.18 -20.71
N LEU A 274 -35.34 -17.11 -21.24
CA LEU A 274 -35.68 -16.56 -22.56
C LEU A 274 -35.13 -17.41 -23.73
N ARG A 275 -33.99 -18.09 -23.59
CA ARG A 275 -33.49 -19.04 -24.60
C ARG A 275 -34.37 -20.29 -24.79
N LYS A 276 -35.22 -20.64 -23.82
CA LYS A 276 -36.15 -21.78 -23.92
C LYS A 276 -37.45 -21.45 -24.66
N ARG A 277 -37.70 -20.17 -24.99
CA ARG A 277 -38.83 -19.76 -25.83
C ARG A 277 -38.28 -19.32 -27.18
N ASN A 278 -38.43 -20.17 -28.20
CA ASN A 278 -38.17 -19.85 -29.60
C ASN A 278 -39.14 -18.74 -30.06
N VAL A 279 -38.78 -17.49 -29.82
CA VAL A 279 -39.36 -16.33 -30.50
C VAL A 279 -38.20 -15.56 -31.12
N ILE A 280 -38.10 -15.67 -32.44
CA ILE A 280 -37.10 -15.05 -33.31
C ILE A 280 -37.50 -13.57 -33.60
N PRO A 281 -36.80 -12.82 -34.47
CA PRO A 281 -35.76 -11.84 -34.21
C PRO A 281 -36.19 -10.39 -34.51
N GLY A 282 -35.31 -9.43 -34.22
CA GLY A 282 -35.28 -8.16 -34.94
C GLY A 282 -35.21 -6.95 -34.03
N LEU A 283 -34.38 -5.99 -34.45
CA LEU A 283 -34.13 -4.69 -33.82
C LEU A 283 -33.13 -4.75 -32.66
N LEU A 284 -31.84 -4.67 -32.99
CA LEU A 284 -30.99 -3.56 -32.57
C LEU A 284 -29.69 -3.63 -33.36
N GLY A 285 -29.49 -2.59 -34.17
CA GLY A 285 -28.34 -2.43 -35.05
C GLY A 285 -27.04 -2.22 -34.28
N GLU A 286 -25.97 -2.55 -34.99
CA GLU A 286 -24.58 -2.36 -34.61
C GLU A 286 -24.32 -0.94 -34.09
N LYS A 287 -24.05 -0.82 -32.79
CA LYS A 287 -23.29 0.31 -32.25
C LYS A 287 -22.16 -0.21 -31.38
N SER A 288 -20.96 0.23 -31.73
CA SER A 288 -19.70 -0.19 -31.11
C SER A 288 -19.55 0.40 -29.70
N LEU A 289 -19.03 -0.41 -28.78
CA LEU A 289 -18.74 -0.10 -27.38
C LEU A 289 -17.70 1.02 -27.14
N VAL A 290 -17.19 1.65 -28.21
CA VAL A 290 -16.17 2.72 -28.17
C VAL A 290 -16.77 4.10 -27.86
N GLU A 291 -18.09 4.28 -27.95
CA GLU A 291 -18.74 5.60 -27.74
C GLU A 291 -19.09 5.93 -26.27
N LEU A 292 -18.83 5.04 -25.31
CA LEU A 292 -19.32 5.18 -23.92
C LEU A 292 -18.29 5.65 -22.88
N ASN A 293 -17.14 6.23 -23.29
CA ASN A 293 -16.17 6.70 -22.29
C ASN A 293 -15.48 8.03 -22.65
N PRO A 294 -16.07 9.20 -22.33
CA PRO A 294 -15.51 10.50 -22.67
C PRO A 294 -14.65 11.12 -21.56
N LEU A 295 -13.95 10.33 -20.74
CA LEU A 295 -13.07 10.87 -19.68
C LEU A 295 -11.71 10.16 -19.62
N CYS A 296 -10.88 10.49 -20.61
CA CYS A 296 -9.42 10.43 -20.51
C CYS A 296 -8.84 11.66 -21.24
N LEU A 297 -8.70 12.75 -20.48
CA LEU A 297 -7.69 13.80 -20.67
C LEU A 297 -7.00 14.01 -19.32
#